data_AF-A0A9E3D734-F1
#
_entry.id   AF-A0A9E3D734-F1
#
_cell.length_a   1.000
_cell.length_b   1.000
_cell.length_c   1.000
_cell.angle_alpha   90.00
_cell.angle_beta   90.00
_cell.angle_gamma   90.00
#
_symmetry.space_group_name_H-M   'P 1'
#
loop_
_entity.id
_entity.type
_entity.pdbx_description
1 polymer ?
#
loop_
_entity_poly.entity_id
_entity_poly.type
_entity_poly.pdbx_seq_one_letter_code
_entity_poly.pdbx_strand_id
1 'polypeptide(L)' 'MRVVFLGPPGAGKGTQARLLHERFGLEQIATGDILRKNLAEDTALGKQAEGYMQQG' A
#
# COMPACT_ATOMS: atom_id res chain seq x y z
N MET A 1 4.95 -17.39 3.86
CA MET A 1 4.99 -17.14 2.40
C MET A 1 5.07 -15.63 2.17
N ARG A 2 5.78 -15.15 1.16
CA ARG A 2 5.84 -13.72 0.79
C ARG A 2 5.43 -13.56 -0.67
N VAL A 3 4.48 -12.67 -0.93
CA VAL A 3 3.87 -12.47 -2.26
C VAL A 3 3.92 -11.00 -2.60
N VAL A 4 4.28 -10.66 -3.83
CA VAL A 4 4.26 -9.28 -4.35
C VAL A 4 3.28 -9.20 -5.51
N PHE A 5 2.36 -8.25 -5.47
CA PHE A 5 1.42 -7.97 -6.55
C PHE A 5 1.91 -6.82 -7.42
N LEU A 6 2.06 -7.06 -8.71
CA LEU A 6 2.46 -6.08 -9.71
C LEU A 6 1.37 -5.94 -10.77
N GLY A 7 1.15 -4.72 -11.26
CA GLY A 7 0.13 -4.42 -12.28
C GLY A 7 -0.38 -2.99 -12.21
N PRO A 8 -1.05 -2.49 -13.27
CA PRO A 8 -1.49 -1.11 -13.36
C PRO A 8 -2.58 -0.75 -12.32
N PRO A 9 -2.88 0.55 -12.14
CA PRO A 9 -4.07 0.99 -11.37
C PRO A 9 -5.33 0.28 -11.89
N GLY A 10 -6.23 -0.10 -10.99
CA GLY A 10 -7.47 -0.82 -11.36
C GLY A 10 -7.32 -2.32 -11.66
N ALA A 11 -6.11 -2.89 -11.74
CA ALA A 11 -5.89 -4.31 -12.04
C ALA A 11 -6.35 -5.32 -10.95
N GLY A 12 -7.05 -4.87 -9.90
CA GLY A 12 -7.57 -5.76 -8.86
C GLY A 12 -6.56 -6.31 -7.86
N LYS A 13 -5.35 -5.76 -7.78
CA LYS A 13 -4.28 -6.20 -6.85
C LYS A 13 -4.74 -6.28 -5.39
N GLY A 14 -5.43 -5.23 -4.92
CA GLY A 14 -5.95 -5.19 -3.54
C GLY A 14 -7.00 -6.26 -3.27
N THR A 15 -7.87 -6.54 -4.25
CA THR A 15 -8.85 -7.63 -4.17
C THR A 15 -8.17 -8.98 -4.02
N GLN A 16 -7.14 -9.25 -4.82
CA GLN A 16 -6.39 -10.51 -4.73
C GLN A 16 -5.62 -10.65 -3.42
N ALA A 17 -5.01 -9.56 -2.93
CA ALA A 17 -4.32 -9.55 -1.64
C ALA A 17 -5.27 -9.88 -0.47
N ARG A 18 -6.48 -9.31 -0.46
CA ARG A 18 -7.51 -9.62 0.55
C ARG A 18 -7.92 -11.09 0.54
N LEU A 19 -8.12 -11.67 -0.65
CA LEU A 19 -8.46 -13.09 -0.77
C LEU A 19 -7.35 -14.00 -0.23
N LEU A 20 -6.09 -13.64 -0.44
CA LEU A 20 -4.95 -14.37 0.14
C LEU A 20 -4.86 -14.20 1.66
N HIS A 21 -5.17 -13.02 2.20
CA HIS A 21 -5.28 -12.79 3.64
C HIS A 21 -6.34 -13.71 4.25
N GLU A 22 -7.56 -13.71 3.71
CA GLU A 22 -8.67 -14.53 4.21
C GLU A 22 -8.39 -16.03 4.14
N ARG A 23 -7.75 -16.49 3.05
CA ARG A 23 -7.52 -17.92 2.82
C ARG A 23 -6.30 -18.48 3.55
N PHE A 24 -5.26 -17.67 3.74
CA PHE A 24 -3.96 -18.13 4.21
C PHE A 24 -3.44 -17.38 5.44
N GLY A 25 -4.20 -16.43 5.99
CA GLY A 25 -3.81 -15.64 7.16
C GLY A 25 -2.60 -14.72 6.89
N LEU A 26 -2.37 -14.31 5.64
CA LEU A 26 -1.24 -13.46 5.27
C LEU A 26 -1.55 -11.99 5.56
N GLU A 27 -0.63 -11.29 6.21
CA GLU A 27 -0.79 -9.85 6.43
C GLU A 27 -0.69 -9.06 5.11
N GLN A 28 -1.64 -8.14 4.91
CA GLN A 28 -1.64 -7.29 3.73
C GLN A 28 -0.78 -6.05 3.98
N ILE A 29 0.25 -5.86 3.15
CA ILE A 29 1.11 -4.68 3.20
C ILE A 29 0.89 -3.87 1.91
N ALA A 30 0.38 -2.66 2.03
CA ALA A 30 0.12 -1.76 0.91
C ALA A 30 0.92 -0.46 1.07
N THR A 31 1.82 -0.20 0.12
CA THR A 31 2.69 0.99 0.15
C THR A 31 1.89 2.30 0.21
N GLY A 32 0.77 2.38 -0.52
CA GLY A 32 -0.10 3.56 -0.50
C GLY A 32 -0.68 3.86 0.88
N ASP A 33 -1.04 2.84 1.66
CA ASP A 33 -1.58 3.01 3.01
C ASP A 33 -0.49 3.41 4.00
N ILE A 34 0.71 2.82 3.87
CA ILE A 34 1.88 3.20 4.68
C ILE A 34 2.23 4.66 4.45
N LEU A 35 2.29 5.10 3.19
CA LEU A 35 2.62 6.49 2.85
C LEU A 35 1.55 7.47 3.36
N ARG A 36 0.25 7.17 3.13
CA ARG A 36 -0.86 7.98 3.65
C ARG A 36 -0.85 8.07 5.18
N LYS A 37 -0.56 6.97 5.86
CA LYS A 37 -0.44 6.94 7.33
C LYS A 37 0.69 7.86 7.81
N ASN A 38 1.87 7.76 7.22
CA ASN A 38 3.02 8.61 7.59
C ASN A 38 2.75 10.10 7.36
N LEU A 39 1.98 10.44 6.32
CA LEU A 39 1.53 11.80 6.05
C LEU A 39 0.51 12.28 7.09
N ALA A 40 -0.49 11.44 7.42
CA ALA A 40 -1.49 11.76 8.43
C ALA A 40 -0.90 11.93 9.84
N GLU A 41 0.18 11.19 10.15
CA GLU A 41 0.93 11.27 11.41
C GLU A 41 2.00 12.39 11.41
N ASP A 42 2.07 13.19 10.36
CA ASP A 42 3.01 14.33 10.19
C ASP A 42 4.49 13.98 10.41
N THR A 43 4.86 12.74 10.07
CA THR A 43 6.22 12.22 10.24
C THR A 43 7.19 12.89 9.26
N ALA A 44 8.48 12.89 9.58
CA ALA A 44 9.52 13.41 8.68
C ALA A 44 9.49 12.72 7.30
N LEU A 45 9.26 11.40 7.28
CA LEU A 45 9.11 10.62 6.04
C LEU A 45 7.82 10.98 5.29
N GLY A 46 6.72 11.21 6.01
CA GLY A 46 5.45 11.66 5.43
C GLY A 46 5.58 12.99 4.69
N LYS A 47 6.24 13.97 5.32
CA LYS A 47 6.53 15.29 4.70
C LYS A 47 7.39 15.18 3.45
N GLN A 48 8.40 14.31 3.48
CA GLN A 48 9.22 14.03 2.29
C GLN A 48 8.41 13.36 1.17
N ALA A 49 7.51 12.43 1.51
CA ALA A 49 6.70 11.71 0.56
C ALA A 49 5.57 12.56 -0.07
N GLU A 50 5.07 13.57 0.64
CA GLU A 50 3.94 14.41 0.23
C GLU A 50 4.11 14.97 -1.19
N GLY A 51 5.27 15.57 -1.48
CA GLY A 51 5.55 16.17 -2.80
C GLY A 51 5.50 15.16 -3.94
N TYR A 52 5.92 13.92 -3.70
CA TYR A 52 5.86 12.85 -4.71
C TYR A 52 4.46 12.29 -4.89
N MET A 53 3.67 12.22 -3.81
CA MET A 53 2.30 11.71 -3.85
C MET A 53 1.33 12.66 -4.55
N GLN A 54 1.57 13.98 -4.52
CA GLN A 54 0.74 14.95 -5.24
C GLN A 54 0.99 14.97 -6.76
N GLN A 55 2.11 14.41 -7.22
CA GLN A 55 2.53 14.42 -8.62
C GLN A 55 2.07 13.20 -9.43
N GLY A 56 1.46 12.19 -8.78
CA GLY A 56 1.04 10.92 -9.40
C GLY A 56 -0.43 10.59 -9.13
#